data_AF-A0A6J6A2K7-F1
#
_entry.id   AF-A0A6J6A2K7-F1
#
_cell.length_a   1.000
_cell.length_b   1.000
_cell.length_c   1.000
_cell.angle_alpha   90.00
_cell.angle_beta   90.00
_cell.angle_gamma   90.00
#
_symmetry.space_group_name_H-M   'P 1'
#
loop_
_entity.id
_entity.type
_entity.pdbx_description
1 polymer ?
#
loop_
_entity_poly.entity_id
_entity_poly.type
_entity_poly.pdbx_seq_one_letter_code
_entity_poly.pdbx_strand_id
1 'polypeptide(L)'
;MRRTLFLCVASALVTLALGGAASANASTILVLERNGTVTARENPLIPSGPGSELPEYPGRALAVASTAAMPAQTASSANLDSAVARLAAGGAISATTRAAYNAAISSARNAAGRLSGQRRNELRAVISNFNRMARGGLATASRLPAMTETLRRNAEWWTNGSSLGYGQRVGFSGSELVWQAYPGQGLQIQWLGTFGYMNALWTAESKSSELHKLAKEVSELASSRANGAAWEYLFQFGGGKPPWVSGMAQGTAIQALARTSDRFKDRSLMNLAKRGLGIFRTSPPSGVRLKLTHGSHYLGYSYAPGQRIYNQFYQALRGLHDLAELSGDKTAKRLWLEGQTEGRYELPFSNTGSWSYYEPGSPSPLNYHELLRDFLRGLCDVMTADRQRETIALREKKGPEAVLGNFKSWPDPGPYCVMTKRYTDYLYKRLGTSAPVAVPR
;
A
#
# COMPACT_ATOMS: atom_id res chain seq x y z
N MET A 1 -68.32 -16.44 28.38
CA MET A 1 -67.63 -17.24 27.33
C MET A 1 -66.25 -16.61 27.14
N ARG A 2 -65.17 -17.21 27.68
CA ARG A 2 -64.14 -18.00 26.94
C ARG A 2 -63.51 -17.17 25.79
N ARG A 3 -62.20 -17.00 25.62
CA ARG A 3 -60.97 -17.61 26.16
C ARG A 3 -59.74 -16.79 25.71
N THR A 4 -58.66 -17.04 26.43
CA THR A 4 -57.24 -16.67 26.41
C THR A 4 -56.40 -16.90 25.13
N LEU A 5 -55.24 -16.18 25.05
CA LEU A 5 -53.93 -16.46 24.40
C LEU A 5 -53.90 -16.62 22.84
N PHE A 6 -52.86 -16.25 22.08
CA PHE A 6 -51.39 -16.43 22.23
C PHE A 6 -50.58 -15.38 21.41
N LEU A 7 -49.38 -15.05 21.89
CA LEU A 7 -48.27 -14.49 21.10
C LEU A 7 -47.94 -15.38 19.89
N CYS A 8 -47.64 -14.79 18.74
CA CYS A 8 -46.71 -15.37 17.76
C CYS A 8 -45.80 -14.27 17.21
N VAL A 9 -44.54 -14.33 17.64
CA VAL A 9 -43.38 -13.67 17.04
C VAL A 9 -43.18 -14.29 15.67
N ALA A 10 -43.40 -13.52 14.59
CA ALA A 10 -43.02 -13.93 13.25
C ALA A 10 -41.66 -13.30 12.91
N SER A 11 -40.60 -14.04 13.24
CA SER A 11 -39.25 -13.83 12.72
C SER A 11 -39.26 -13.98 11.20
N ALA A 12 -39.25 -12.87 10.47
CA ALA A 12 -38.96 -12.89 9.04
C ALA A 12 -37.44 -12.99 8.85
N LEU A 13 -36.97 -14.23 8.72
CA LEU A 13 -35.67 -14.58 8.15
C LEU A 13 -35.57 -13.97 6.74
N VAL A 14 -34.94 -12.80 6.63
CA VAL A 14 -34.40 -12.31 5.37
C VAL A 14 -33.01 -12.91 5.23
N THR A 15 -32.93 -14.01 4.48
CA THR A 15 -31.70 -14.62 4.02
C THR A 15 -30.95 -13.59 3.16
N LEU A 16 -29.93 -12.94 3.72
CA LEU A 16 -28.98 -12.12 2.96
C LEU A 16 -28.21 -13.01 1.99
N ALA A 17 -28.68 -13.09 0.75
CA ALA A 17 -27.85 -13.47 -0.38
C ALA A 17 -26.97 -12.28 -0.80
N LEU A 18 -25.96 -11.95 0.00
CA LEU A 18 -24.85 -11.08 -0.41
C LEU A 18 -23.86 -11.89 -1.26
N GLY A 19 -24.30 -12.25 -2.45
CA GLY A 19 -23.47 -12.80 -3.52
C GLY A 19 -23.26 -11.75 -4.60
N GLY A 20 -22.69 -10.59 -4.24
CA GLY A 20 -22.19 -9.66 -5.23
C GLY A 20 -21.01 -10.31 -5.94
N ALA A 21 -21.10 -10.49 -7.25
CA ALA A 21 -20.14 -11.15 -8.12
C ALA A 21 -18.67 -10.82 -7.77
N ALA A 22 -18.09 -11.65 -6.91
CA ALA A 22 -16.68 -11.95 -6.96
C ALA A 22 -16.50 -12.80 -8.21
N SER A 23 -16.09 -12.18 -9.32
CA SER A 23 -15.41 -12.96 -10.35
C SER A 23 -14.22 -13.61 -9.66
N ALA A 24 -14.32 -14.92 -9.54
CA ALA A 24 -13.33 -15.80 -8.95
C ALA A 24 -11.95 -15.52 -9.55
N ASN A 25 -11.05 -15.02 -8.71
CA ASN A 25 -9.65 -15.35 -8.75
C ASN A 25 -9.22 -15.37 -7.29
N ALA A 26 -9.60 -16.43 -6.57
CA ALA A 26 -8.93 -16.70 -5.31
C ALA A 26 -7.44 -16.82 -5.65
N SER A 27 -6.63 -15.88 -5.18
CA SER A 27 -5.19 -15.90 -5.44
C SER A 27 -4.64 -17.16 -4.79
N THR A 28 -4.37 -18.20 -5.59
CA THR A 28 -3.61 -19.35 -5.11
C THR A 28 -2.19 -18.86 -4.83
N ILE A 29 -1.84 -18.77 -3.56
CA ILE A 29 -0.49 -18.44 -3.13
C ILE A 29 0.22 -19.71 -2.68
N LEU A 30 1.52 -19.78 -2.95
CA LEU A 30 2.36 -20.83 -2.40
C LEU A 30 2.78 -20.45 -0.99
N VAL A 31 2.59 -21.34 -0.02
CA VAL A 31 2.96 -21.11 1.38
C VAL A 31 4.04 -22.08 1.78
N LEU A 32 5.16 -21.56 2.29
CA LEU A 32 6.20 -22.38 2.90
C LEU A 32 5.80 -22.73 4.34
N GLU A 33 5.61 -24.01 4.59
CA GLU A 33 5.25 -24.56 5.90
C GLU A 33 6.46 -24.69 6.83
N ARG A 34 6.20 -24.80 8.15
CA ARG A 34 7.27 -24.92 9.15
C ARG A 34 8.13 -26.17 9.00
N ASN A 35 7.60 -27.23 8.39
CA ASN A 35 8.31 -28.47 8.08
C ASN A 35 9.12 -28.40 6.76
N GLY A 36 9.14 -27.24 6.08
CA GLY A 36 9.86 -27.03 4.83
C GLY A 36 9.10 -27.42 3.57
N THR A 37 7.87 -27.94 3.67
CA THR A 37 7.06 -28.26 2.47
C THR A 37 6.36 -27.01 1.94
N VAL A 38 6.16 -26.93 0.62
CA VAL A 38 5.36 -25.86 0.00
C VAL A 38 3.96 -26.39 -0.27
N THR A 39 2.94 -25.65 0.18
CA THR A 39 1.53 -25.96 -0.08
C THR A 39 0.90 -24.83 -0.90
N ALA A 40 0.00 -25.17 -1.83
CA ALA A 40 -0.83 -24.18 -2.48
C ALA A 40 -2.02 -23.87 -1.56
N ARG A 41 -2.29 -22.58 -1.30
CA ARG A 41 -3.43 -22.13 -0.50
C ARG A 41 -4.21 -21.08 -1.25
N GLU A 42 -5.52 -21.25 -1.31
CA GLU A 42 -6.42 -20.21 -1.77
C GLU A 42 -6.60 -19.16 -0.68
N ASN A 43 -6.33 -17.90 -1.02
CA ASN A 43 -6.67 -16.78 -0.17
C ASN A 43 -7.26 -15.66 -1.01
N PRO A 44 -8.60 -15.58 -1.12
CA PRO A 44 -9.26 -14.58 -1.95
C PRO A 44 -9.09 -13.14 -1.42
N LEU A 45 -8.63 -12.99 -0.18
CA LEU A 45 -8.39 -11.68 0.42
C LEU A 45 -7.02 -11.09 0.05
N ILE A 46 -6.08 -11.91 -0.44
CA ILE A 46 -4.81 -11.39 -0.97
C ILE A 46 -5.09 -10.81 -2.36
N PRO A 47 -5.04 -9.48 -2.51
CA PRO A 47 -5.51 -8.83 -3.75
C PRO A 47 -4.53 -9.12 -4.88
N SER A 48 -4.95 -9.63 -6.03
CA SER A 48 -4.07 -9.82 -7.20
C SER A 48 -4.19 -8.66 -8.20
N GLY A 49 -3.18 -8.50 -9.07
CA GLY A 49 -3.24 -7.56 -10.19
C GLY A 49 -2.77 -6.12 -9.89
N PRO A 50 -3.09 -5.16 -10.78
CA PRO A 50 -2.41 -3.85 -10.84
C PRO A 50 -2.65 -2.96 -9.60
N GLY A 51 -3.71 -3.21 -8.83
CA GLY A 51 -4.02 -2.44 -7.62
C GLY A 51 -3.17 -2.82 -6.40
N SER A 52 -2.40 -3.91 -6.50
CA SER A 52 -1.66 -4.50 -5.39
C SER A 52 -0.22 -4.88 -5.74
N GLU A 53 0.20 -4.65 -6.98
CA GLU A 53 1.51 -4.99 -7.52
C GLU A 53 2.24 -3.74 -8.02
N LEU A 54 3.56 -3.83 -8.18
CA LEU A 54 4.29 -2.79 -8.85
C LEU A 54 4.19 -3.02 -10.37
N PRO A 55 3.71 -2.05 -11.18
CA PRO A 55 3.65 -2.19 -12.63
C PRO A 55 5.01 -2.51 -13.23
N GLU A 56 5.09 -3.56 -14.04
CA GLU A 56 6.16 -3.65 -15.04
C GLU A 56 5.99 -2.45 -15.98
N TYR A 57 6.93 -1.51 -15.94
CA TYR A 57 6.74 -0.20 -16.56
C TYR A 57 6.65 -0.36 -18.09
N PRO A 58 5.54 0.00 -18.76
CA PRO A 58 5.33 -0.32 -20.18
C PRO A 58 6.00 0.64 -21.18
N GLY A 59 6.84 1.60 -20.75
CA GLY A 59 7.48 2.49 -21.74
C GLY A 59 8.50 3.47 -21.18
N ARG A 60 9.60 3.62 -21.93
CA ARG A 60 10.77 4.49 -21.74
C ARG A 60 11.65 4.19 -20.51
N ALA A 61 12.93 3.94 -20.82
CA ALA A 61 14.01 4.09 -19.87
C ALA A 61 13.87 5.45 -19.20
N LEU A 62 13.66 5.43 -17.89
CA LEU A 62 13.58 6.62 -17.07
C LEU A 62 14.85 7.44 -17.28
N ALA A 63 14.68 8.71 -17.65
CA ALA A 63 15.62 9.73 -17.26
C ALA A 63 15.56 9.78 -15.73
N VAL A 64 16.32 8.89 -15.08
CA VAL A 64 16.67 9.03 -13.68
C VAL A 64 17.14 10.47 -13.57
N ALA A 65 16.54 11.26 -12.67
CA ALA A 65 17.14 12.51 -12.27
C ALA A 65 18.46 12.14 -11.59
N SER A 66 19.50 11.95 -12.40
CA SER A 66 20.86 11.85 -11.96
C SER A 66 21.19 13.19 -11.31
N THR A 67 21.85 13.07 -10.16
CA THR A 67 22.58 14.12 -9.44
C THR A 67 21.77 15.05 -8.53
N ALA A 68 21.34 14.51 -7.37
CA ALA A 68 22.01 15.00 -6.16
C ALA A 68 23.23 14.10 -5.96
N ALA A 69 24.42 14.63 -6.22
CA ALA A 69 25.66 13.94 -5.89
C ALA A 69 25.66 13.69 -4.38
N MET A 70 25.43 12.45 -3.94
CA MET A 70 25.89 12.06 -2.63
C MET A 70 27.42 12.18 -2.65
N PRO A 71 28.04 12.73 -1.58
CA PRO A 71 29.49 12.89 -1.54
C PRO A 71 30.17 11.58 -1.90
N ALA A 72 31.24 11.68 -2.69
CA ALA A 72 32.05 10.54 -3.12
C ALA A 72 32.54 9.80 -1.87
N GLN A 73 31.86 8.71 -1.52
CA GLN A 73 32.27 7.84 -0.44
C GLN A 73 33.45 7.03 -0.96
N THR A 74 34.62 7.22 -0.34
CA THR A 74 35.78 6.32 -0.43
C THR A 74 35.30 4.87 -0.46
N ALA A 75 35.84 4.05 -1.37
CA ALA A 75 35.45 2.66 -1.57
C ALA A 75 35.44 1.90 -0.23
N SER A 76 34.29 1.90 0.44
CA SER A 76 34.16 1.39 1.79
C SER A 76 34.06 -0.13 1.71
N SER A 77 34.88 -0.82 2.51
CA SER A 77 34.74 -2.26 2.78
C SER A 77 33.47 -2.58 3.57
N ALA A 78 32.67 -1.57 3.93
CA ALA A 78 31.43 -1.73 4.66
C ALA A 78 30.49 -2.71 3.95
N ASN A 79 29.89 -3.57 4.74
CA ASN A 79 28.85 -4.51 4.37
C ASN A 79 27.81 -4.56 5.50
N LEU A 80 26.78 -5.39 5.34
CA LEU A 80 25.72 -5.42 6.34
C LEU A 80 26.21 -5.83 7.74
N ASP A 81 27.19 -6.74 7.86
CA ASP A 81 27.77 -7.13 9.16
C ASP A 81 28.46 -5.95 9.84
N SER A 82 29.28 -5.20 9.10
CA SER A 82 29.96 -4.03 9.63
C SER A 82 28.97 -2.93 10.05
N ALA A 83 27.85 -2.79 9.33
CA ALA A 83 26.80 -1.84 9.69
C ALA A 83 26.08 -2.26 10.98
N VAL A 84 25.75 -3.55 11.13
CA VAL A 84 25.17 -4.12 12.35
C VAL A 84 26.15 -3.96 13.53
N ALA A 85 27.42 -4.28 13.34
CA ALA A 85 28.45 -4.12 14.36
C ALA A 85 28.60 -2.66 14.82
N ARG A 86 28.64 -1.72 13.87
CA ARG A 86 28.70 -0.28 14.16
C ARG A 86 27.48 0.21 14.93
N LEU A 87 26.28 -0.20 14.53
CA LEU A 87 25.05 0.19 15.23
C LEU A 87 24.99 -0.38 16.65
N ALA A 88 25.48 -1.60 16.86
CA ALA A 88 25.58 -2.18 18.20
C ALA A 88 26.63 -1.46 19.06
N ALA A 89 27.80 -1.15 18.50
CA ALA A 89 28.85 -0.40 19.20
C ALA A 89 28.38 1.02 19.58
N GLY A 90 27.54 1.64 18.76
CA GLY A 90 26.91 2.93 19.05
C GLY A 90 25.67 2.85 19.95
N GLY A 91 25.32 1.67 20.50
CA GLY A 91 24.17 1.49 21.38
C GLY A 91 22.79 1.58 20.69
N ALA A 92 22.74 1.67 19.36
CA ALA A 92 21.50 1.78 18.62
C ALA A 92 20.71 0.46 18.52
N ILE A 93 21.37 -0.68 18.80
CA ILE A 93 20.73 -2.00 18.90
C ILE A 93 21.33 -2.80 20.06
N SER A 94 20.52 -3.64 20.71
CA SER A 94 20.96 -4.49 21.82
C SER A 94 21.87 -5.64 21.36
N ALA A 95 22.59 -6.27 22.29
CA ALA A 95 23.39 -7.46 22.01
C ALA A 95 22.55 -8.63 21.46
N THR A 96 21.36 -8.86 22.02
CA THR A 96 20.41 -9.87 21.55
C THR A 96 19.94 -9.57 20.13
N THR A 97 19.58 -8.32 19.85
CA THR A 97 19.19 -7.87 18.52
C THR A 97 20.33 -8.05 17.50
N ARG A 98 21.56 -7.69 17.89
CA ARG A 98 22.76 -7.91 17.06
C ARG A 98 22.95 -9.39 16.73
N ALA A 99 22.83 -10.28 17.72
CA ALA A 99 22.97 -11.72 17.51
C ALA A 99 21.92 -12.26 16.53
N ALA A 100 20.66 -11.85 16.67
CA ALA A 100 19.59 -12.24 15.75
C ALA A 100 19.86 -11.76 14.30
N TYR A 101 20.31 -10.52 14.14
CA TYR A 101 20.66 -9.98 12.81
C TYR A 101 21.86 -10.70 12.19
N ASN A 102 22.91 -10.97 12.96
CA ASN A 102 24.07 -11.73 12.50
C ASN A 102 23.69 -13.16 12.09
N ALA A 103 22.75 -13.79 12.80
CA ALA A 103 22.25 -15.11 12.45
C ALA A 103 21.50 -15.09 11.11
N ALA A 104 20.65 -14.09 10.86
CA ALA A 104 19.95 -13.94 9.58
C ALA A 104 20.92 -13.72 8.40
N ILE A 105 21.94 -12.87 8.60
CA ILE A 105 22.98 -12.60 7.59
C ILE A 105 23.78 -13.87 7.29
N SER A 106 24.24 -14.57 8.32
CA SER A 106 25.04 -15.78 8.18
C SER A 106 24.24 -16.91 7.52
N SER A 107 22.98 -17.10 7.94
CA SER A 107 22.07 -18.08 7.33
C SER A 107 21.89 -17.83 5.83
N ALA A 108 21.61 -16.59 5.43
CA ALA A 108 21.46 -16.22 4.03
C ALA A 108 22.75 -16.48 3.20
N ARG A 109 23.93 -16.17 3.74
CA ARG A 109 25.21 -16.46 3.05
C ARG A 109 25.47 -17.96 2.93
N ASN A 110 25.25 -18.71 3.99
CA ASN A 110 25.44 -20.16 4.00
C ASN A 110 24.50 -20.84 3.01
N ALA A 111 23.23 -20.44 2.98
CA ALA A 111 22.27 -20.90 1.98
C ALA A 111 22.76 -20.56 0.57
N ALA A 112 23.15 -19.31 0.30
CA ALA A 112 23.66 -18.88 -1.00
C ALA A 112 24.93 -19.62 -1.46
N GLY A 113 25.75 -20.12 -0.52
CA GLY A 113 26.93 -20.93 -0.81
C GLY A 113 26.60 -22.36 -1.24
N ARG A 114 25.48 -22.92 -0.76
CA ARG A 114 25.02 -24.28 -1.05
C ARG A 114 24.07 -24.37 -2.24
N LEU A 115 23.39 -23.26 -2.56
CA LEU A 115 22.47 -23.19 -3.68
C LEU A 115 23.21 -23.08 -5.03
N SER A 116 22.52 -23.43 -6.10
CA SER A 116 22.96 -23.26 -7.49
C SER A 116 21.87 -22.61 -8.35
N GLY A 117 22.21 -22.28 -9.61
CA GLY A 117 21.26 -21.74 -10.59
C GLY A 117 20.51 -20.48 -10.14
N GLN A 118 19.23 -20.39 -10.53
CA GLN A 118 18.34 -19.25 -10.23
C GLN A 118 18.27 -18.96 -8.73
N ARG A 119 18.05 -19.97 -7.89
CA ARG A 119 17.89 -19.84 -6.43
C ARG A 119 19.09 -19.13 -5.78
N ARG A 120 20.31 -19.51 -6.20
CA ARG A 120 21.54 -18.85 -5.76
C ARG A 120 21.59 -17.39 -6.22
N ASN A 121 21.25 -17.12 -7.48
CA ASN A 121 21.34 -15.79 -8.06
C ASN A 121 20.37 -14.81 -7.39
N GLU A 122 19.13 -15.25 -7.14
CA GLU A 122 18.11 -14.46 -6.45
C GLU A 122 18.52 -14.11 -5.01
N LEU A 123 18.97 -15.09 -4.21
CA LEU A 123 19.42 -14.84 -2.85
C LEU A 123 20.67 -13.95 -2.80
N ARG A 124 21.63 -14.17 -3.71
CA ARG A 124 22.83 -13.30 -3.82
C ARG A 124 22.46 -11.88 -4.22
N ALA A 125 21.43 -11.67 -5.03
CA ALA A 125 20.97 -10.33 -5.39
C ALA A 125 20.47 -9.55 -4.17
N VAL A 126 19.69 -10.19 -3.29
CA VAL A 126 19.23 -9.59 -2.02
C VAL A 126 20.40 -9.21 -1.12
N ILE A 127 21.36 -10.14 -0.93
CA ILE A 127 22.59 -9.87 -0.13
C ILE A 127 23.36 -8.69 -0.73
N SER A 128 23.48 -8.64 -2.06
CA SER A 128 24.19 -7.58 -2.78
C SER A 128 23.50 -6.21 -2.64
N ASN A 129 22.17 -6.16 -2.68
CA ASN A 129 21.39 -4.94 -2.42
C ASN A 129 21.67 -4.39 -1.03
N PHE A 130 21.63 -5.24 0.01
CA PHE A 130 21.83 -4.79 1.39
C PHE A 130 23.28 -4.43 1.70
N ASN A 131 24.26 -5.10 1.09
CA ASN A 131 25.65 -4.67 1.17
C ASN A 131 25.86 -3.29 0.49
N ARG A 132 25.21 -3.02 -0.65
CA ARG A 132 25.24 -1.69 -1.28
C ARG A 132 24.61 -0.63 -0.39
N MET A 133 23.45 -0.91 0.21
CA MET A 133 22.82 0.00 1.17
C MET A 133 23.73 0.26 2.38
N ALA A 134 24.36 -0.77 2.93
CA ALA A 134 25.29 -0.63 4.05
C ALA A 134 26.50 0.27 3.70
N ARG A 135 27.09 0.10 2.51
CA ARG A 135 28.15 0.99 2.00
C ARG A 135 27.69 2.43 1.92
N GLY A 136 26.48 2.67 1.43
CA GLY A 136 25.87 3.99 1.35
C GLY A 136 25.46 4.61 2.69
N GLY A 137 25.68 3.93 3.83
CA GLY A 137 25.21 4.38 5.14
C GLY A 137 23.69 4.25 5.34
N LEU A 138 23.01 3.48 4.49
CA LEU A 138 21.55 3.35 4.48
C LEU A 138 21.03 2.20 5.33
N ALA A 139 21.91 1.33 5.85
CA ALA A 139 21.57 0.33 6.87
C ALA A 139 21.49 1.01 8.25
N THR A 140 20.30 1.45 8.63
CA THR A 140 20.00 2.11 9.90
C THR A 140 19.30 1.16 10.87
N ALA A 141 19.30 1.47 12.17
CA ALA A 141 18.62 0.65 13.18
C ALA A 141 17.13 0.40 12.84
N SER A 142 16.43 1.40 12.29
CA SER A 142 15.02 1.25 11.90
C SER A 142 14.79 0.45 10.61
N ARG A 143 15.83 0.22 9.79
CA ARG A 143 15.73 -0.57 8.55
C ARG A 143 16.17 -2.01 8.73
N LEU A 144 17.04 -2.28 9.72
CA LEU A 144 17.56 -3.61 9.98
C LEU A 144 16.45 -4.67 10.17
N PRO A 145 15.32 -4.42 10.88
CA PRO A 145 14.24 -5.40 10.96
C PRO A 145 13.78 -5.92 9.58
N ALA A 146 13.38 -5.01 8.68
CA ALA A 146 12.92 -5.36 7.34
C ALA A 146 14.03 -5.98 6.47
N MET A 147 15.27 -5.48 6.58
CA MET A 147 16.41 -6.07 5.85
C MET A 147 16.67 -7.52 6.29
N THR A 148 16.73 -7.79 7.59
CA THR A 148 17.05 -9.13 8.10
C THR A 148 15.88 -10.10 7.94
N GLU A 149 14.64 -9.63 8.02
CA GLU A 149 13.46 -10.45 7.71
C GLU A 149 13.46 -10.84 6.23
N THR A 150 13.81 -9.90 5.33
CA THR A 150 13.95 -10.20 3.89
C THR A 150 15.04 -11.24 3.63
N LEU A 151 16.20 -11.14 4.30
CA LEU A 151 17.26 -12.16 4.18
C LEU A 151 16.78 -13.53 4.67
N ARG A 152 16.11 -13.59 5.82
CA ARG A 152 15.61 -14.83 6.41
C ARG A 152 14.62 -15.52 5.50
N ARG A 153 13.60 -14.80 5.01
CA ARG A 153 12.58 -15.36 4.12
C ARG A 153 13.14 -15.79 2.76
N ASN A 154 14.10 -15.05 2.21
CA ASN A 154 14.79 -15.49 1.01
C ASN A 154 15.63 -16.76 1.25
N ALA A 155 16.35 -16.84 2.37
CA ALA A 155 17.12 -18.04 2.71
C ALA A 155 16.21 -19.26 2.88
N GLU A 156 15.09 -19.11 3.59
CA GLU A 156 14.08 -20.16 3.78
C GLU A 156 13.46 -20.61 2.46
N TRP A 157 12.97 -19.67 1.65
CA TRP A 157 12.31 -20.00 0.39
C TRP A 157 13.27 -20.59 -0.63
N TRP A 158 14.42 -19.97 -0.89
CA TRP A 158 15.31 -20.46 -1.93
C TRP A 158 15.96 -21.80 -1.57
N THR A 159 16.00 -22.17 -0.29
CA THR A 159 16.42 -23.50 0.15
C THR A 159 15.36 -24.56 -0.12
N ASN A 160 14.09 -24.28 0.21
CA ASN A 160 13.05 -25.31 0.29
C ASN A 160 11.97 -25.21 -0.80
N GLY A 161 11.66 -23.99 -1.25
CA GLY A 161 10.58 -23.69 -2.17
C GLY A 161 10.91 -23.92 -3.64
N SER A 162 9.92 -23.67 -4.49
CA SER A 162 10.04 -23.79 -5.95
C SER A 162 10.68 -22.54 -6.58
N SER A 163 11.07 -22.66 -7.86
CA SER A 163 11.38 -21.49 -8.68
C SER A 163 10.16 -20.60 -8.83
N LEU A 164 10.39 -19.29 -8.89
CA LEU A 164 9.34 -18.28 -9.03
C LEU A 164 9.60 -17.39 -10.25
N GLY A 165 8.52 -16.97 -10.90
CA GLY A 165 8.50 -15.93 -11.94
C GLY A 165 8.20 -14.54 -11.38
N TYR A 166 8.26 -13.53 -12.25
CA TYR A 166 7.85 -12.16 -11.90
C TYR A 166 6.43 -12.12 -11.35
N GLY A 167 6.21 -11.35 -10.29
CA GLY A 167 4.88 -11.10 -9.75
C GLY A 167 4.32 -12.24 -8.89
N GLN A 168 4.92 -13.44 -8.92
CA GLN A 168 4.42 -14.56 -8.12
C GLN A 168 4.55 -14.28 -6.63
N ARG A 169 3.43 -14.49 -5.91
CA ARG A 169 3.33 -14.25 -4.48
C ARG A 169 3.43 -15.52 -3.67
N VAL A 170 4.09 -15.39 -2.53
CA VAL A 170 4.27 -16.47 -1.57
C VAL A 170 3.97 -16.01 -0.16
N GLY A 171 3.63 -16.96 0.70
CA GLY A 171 3.45 -16.78 2.13
C GLY A 171 4.38 -17.68 2.94
N PHE A 172 4.42 -17.43 4.24
CA PHE A 172 5.17 -18.26 5.19
C PHE A 172 4.28 -18.59 6.37
N SER A 173 4.25 -19.86 6.75
CA SER A 173 3.43 -20.33 7.86
C SER A 173 3.73 -19.55 9.15
N GLY A 174 2.71 -18.90 9.69
CA GLY A 174 2.80 -18.04 10.88
C GLY A 174 2.93 -16.53 10.60
N SER A 175 3.06 -16.10 9.35
CA SER A 175 3.16 -14.69 8.92
C SER A 175 2.04 -14.34 7.94
N GLU A 176 1.52 -13.12 8.01
CA GLU A 176 0.49 -12.60 7.10
C GLU A 176 1.05 -11.62 6.06
N LEU A 177 2.34 -11.27 6.16
CA LEU A 177 3.03 -10.46 5.16
C LEU A 177 2.94 -11.08 3.76
N VAL A 178 2.67 -10.24 2.76
CA VAL A 178 2.65 -10.66 1.35
C VAL A 178 4.05 -10.51 0.76
N TRP A 179 4.63 -11.63 0.35
CA TRP A 179 5.92 -11.67 -0.34
C TRP A 179 5.72 -11.85 -1.83
N GLN A 180 6.54 -11.19 -2.64
CA GLN A 180 6.48 -11.27 -4.09
C GLN A 180 7.86 -11.44 -4.71
N ALA A 181 7.97 -12.28 -5.72
CA ALA A 181 9.19 -12.48 -6.48
C ALA A 181 9.40 -11.38 -7.52
N TYR A 182 10.62 -10.83 -7.52
CA TYR A 182 11.13 -9.90 -8.51
C TYR A 182 12.44 -10.47 -9.05
N PRO A 183 12.48 -10.99 -10.30
CA PRO A 183 13.67 -11.60 -10.88
C PRO A 183 14.91 -10.70 -10.77
N GLY A 184 16.02 -11.28 -10.33
CA GLY A 184 17.26 -10.55 -10.06
C GLY A 184 17.22 -9.66 -8.82
N GLN A 185 16.14 -9.71 -8.02
CA GLN A 185 15.98 -8.98 -6.76
C GLN A 185 15.48 -9.90 -5.62
N GLY A 186 15.23 -11.19 -5.88
CA GLY A 186 14.70 -12.14 -4.92
C GLY A 186 13.25 -11.90 -4.51
N LEU A 187 12.86 -12.50 -3.38
CA LEU A 187 11.60 -12.23 -2.71
C LEU A 187 11.67 -10.90 -1.97
N GLN A 188 10.65 -10.08 -2.13
CA GLN A 188 10.54 -8.77 -1.48
C GLN A 188 9.19 -8.67 -0.76
N ILE A 189 9.15 -7.93 0.33
CA ILE A 189 7.88 -7.56 0.95
C ILE A 189 7.14 -6.67 -0.05
N GLN A 190 5.97 -7.12 -0.49
CA GLN A 190 5.09 -6.32 -1.32
C GLN A 190 4.25 -5.45 -0.37
N TRP A 191 4.68 -4.23 -0.08
CA TRP A 191 3.95 -3.33 0.85
C TRP A 191 2.53 -2.97 0.39
N LEU A 192 2.35 -2.55 -0.86
CA LEU A 192 1.02 -2.27 -1.42
C LEU A 192 0.07 -3.49 -1.31
N GLY A 193 0.52 -4.68 -1.68
CA GLY A 193 -0.22 -5.93 -1.57
C GLY A 193 -0.48 -6.33 -0.12
N THR A 194 0.48 -6.11 0.78
CA THR A 194 0.36 -6.35 2.22
C THR A 194 -0.72 -5.46 2.84
N PHE A 195 -0.71 -4.16 2.56
CA PHE A 195 -1.72 -3.24 3.10
C PHE A 195 -3.07 -3.35 2.37
N GLY A 196 -3.07 -3.75 1.10
CA GLY A 196 -4.29 -4.16 0.41
C GLY A 196 -4.94 -5.38 1.10
N TYR A 197 -4.14 -6.39 1.41
CA TYR A 197 -4.59 -7.55 2.18
C TYR A 197 -5.07 -7.16 3.58
N MET A 198 -4.36 -6.27 4.28
CA MET A 198 -4.78 -5.75 5.58
C MET A 198 -6.14 -5.04 5.52
N ASN A 199 -6.40 -4.23 4.48
CA ASN A 199 -7.71 -3.63 4.27
C ASN A 199 -8.80 -4.66 3.96
N ALA A 200 -8.48 -5.73 3.21
CA ALA A 200 -9.41 -6.81 2.94
C ALA A 200 -9.74 -7.63 4.21
N LEU A 201 -8.73 -7.91 5.05
CA LEU A 201 -8.90 -8.50 6.38
C LEU A 201 -9.73 -7.61 7.30
N TRP A 202 -9.58 -6.29 7.19
CA TRP A 202 -10.48 -5.38 7.87
C TRP A 202 -11.92 -5.56 7.35
N THR A 203 -12.18 -5.53 6.05
CA THR A 203 -13.55 -5.75 5.55
C THR A 203 -14.14 -7.12 5.95
N ALA A 204 -13.31 -8.17 6.03
CA ALA A 204 -13.72 -9.49 6.49
C ALA A 204 -13.68 -9.61 8.03
N GLU A 205 -14.75 -9.21 8.72
CA GLU A 205 -14.81 -9.18 10.21
C GLU A 205 -14.42 -10.51 10.88
N SER A 206 -14.67 -11.64 10.22
CA SER A 206 -14.29 -12.99 10.69
C SER A 206 -12.77 -13.24 10.74
N LYS A 207 -11.96 -12.33 10.19
CA LYS A 207 -10.50 -12.43 10.07
C LYS A 207 -9.73 -11.53 11.03
N SER A 208 -10.30 -11.27 12.20
CA SER A 208 -9.75 -10.35 13.19
C SER A 208 -8.39 -10.79 13.77
N SER A 209 -8.14 -12.10 13.89
CA SER A 209 -6.85 -12.62 14.37
C SER A 209 -5.72 -12.36 13.37
N GLU A 210 -5.96 -12.67 12.09
CA GLU A 210 -5.03 -12.39 11.00
C GLU A 210 -4.79 -10.89 10.85
N LEU A 211 -5.84 -10.06 10.98
CA LEU A 211 -5.72 -8.60 10.97
C LEU A 211 -4.81 -8.09 12.09
N HIS A 212 -5.00 -8.58 13.32
CA HIS A 212 -4.19 -8.18 14.47
C HIS A 212 -2.73 -8.62 14.32
N LYS A 213 -2.50 -9.85 13.86
CA LYS A 213 -1.15 -10.35 13.56
C LYS A 213 -0.46 -9.51 12.50
N LEU A 214 -1.14 -9.24 11.38
CA LEU A 214 -0.55 -8.44 10.31
C LEU A 214 -0.23 -7.01 10.78
N ALA A 215 -1.11 -6.41 11.59
CA ALA A 215 -0.88 -5.09 12.18
C ALA A 215 0.39 -5.05 13.04
N LYS A 216 0.66 -6.11 13.80
CA LYS A 216 1.90 -6.25 14.58
C LYS A 216 3.12 -6.35 13.65
N GLU A 217 3.09 -7.24 12.67
CA GLU A 217 4.20 -7.45 11.73
C GLU A 217 4.58 -6.16 10.97
N VAL A 218 3.60 -5.45 10.42
CA VAL A 218 3.89 -4.19 9.68
C VAL A 218 4.38 -3.07 10.59
N SER A 219 4.02 -3.09 11.88
CA SER A 219 4.49 -2.11 12.87
C SER A 219 5.95 -2.32 13.24
N GLU A 220 6.37 -3.58 13.41
CA GLU A 220 7.76 -3.96 13.71
C GLU A 220 8.71 -3.68 12.55
N LEU A 221 8.19 -3.66 11.32
CA LEU A 221 8.96 -3.45 10.10
C LEU A 221 8.93 -2.01 9.56
N ALA A 222 8.24 -1.10 10.25
CA ALA A 222 8.20 0.31 9.86
C ALA A 222 9.57 0.98 10.06
N SER A 223 10.07 1.61 9.00
CA SER A 223 11.34 2.35 9.01
C SER A 223 11.13 3.83 9.37
N SER A 224 12.19 4.50 9.83
CA SER A 224 12.18 5.96 9.98
C SER A 224 12.64 6.63 8.69
N ARG A 225 11.76 7.42 8.07
CA ARG A 225 12.03 8.20 6.86
C ARG A 225 11.18 9.48 6.86
N ALA A 226 11.71 10.57 6.32
CA ALA A 226 10.97 11.84 6.18
C ALA A 226 10.33 12.33 7.50
N ASN A 227 11.08 12.21 8.61
CA ASN A 227 10.62 12.52 9.97
C ASN A 227 9.30 11.81 10.34
N GLY A 228 9.12 10.58 9.86
CA GLY A 228 7.92 9.79 10.04
C GLY A 228 8.18 8.29 9.92
N ALA A 229 7.09 7.52 9.87
CA ALA A 229 7.12 6.08 9.61
C ALA A 229 6.97 5.81 8.11
N ALA A 230 7.67 4.80 7.61
CA ALA A 230 7.63 4.45 6.20
C ALA A 230 7.80 2.95 5.97
N TRP A 231 7.12 2.46 4.95
CA TRP A 231 7.27 1.09 4.45
C TRP A 231 8.04 1.14 3.13
N GLU A 232 9.35 0.97 3.25
CA GLU A 232 10.32 1.16 2.17
C GLU A 232 10.47 -0.12 1.34
N TYR A 233 10.51 0.03 0.03
CA TYR A 233 10.99 -1.00 -0.89
C TYR A 233 12.52 -0.96 -0.89
N LEU A 234 13.14 -2.10 -0.57
CA LEU A 234 14.58 -2.23 -0.31
C LEU A 234 15.35 -2.88 -1.47
N PHE A 235 14.80 -2.81 -2.68
CA PHE A 235 15.39 -3.36 -3.90
C PHE A 235 15.29 -2.37 -5.08
N GLN A 236 16.01 -2.69 -6.17
CA GLN A 236 15.97 -1.87 -7.39
C GLN A 236 14.71 -2.18 -8.19
N PHE A 237 14.02 -1.14 -8.66
CA PHE A 237 12.80 -1.30 -9.44
C PHE A 237 12.59 -0.08 -10.33
N GLY A 238 12.23 -0.29 -11.60
CA GLY A 238 11.90 0.81 -12.52
C GLY A 238 12.96 1.93 -12.51
N GLY A 239 14.25 1.60 -12.58
CA GLY A 239 15.34 2.59 -12.53
C GLY A 239 15.62 3.22 -11.15
N GLY A 240 14.76 3.01 -10.15
CA GLY A 240 14.96 3.44 -8.76
C GLY A 240 15.97 2.58 -8.00
N LYS A 241 16.79 3.22 -7.17
CA LYS A 241 17.71 2.54 -6.23
C LYS A 241 17.08 2.50 -4.84
N PRO A 242 17.27 1.41 -4.07
CA PRO A 242 16.76 1.35 -2.71
C PRO A 242 17.53 2.26 -1.74
N PRO A 243 16.88 2.74 -0.67
CA PRO A 243 15.47 2.55 -0.35
C PRO A 243 14.57 3.61 -0.99
N TRP A 244 13.41 3.20 -1.45
CA TRP A 244 12.37 4.09 -1.98
C TRP A 244 10.99 3.75 -1.42
N VAL A 245 10.09 4.73 -1.43
CA VAL A 245 8.69 4.57 -1.02
C VAL A 245 7.73 4.86 -2.18
N SER A 246 6.52 4.33 -2.09
CA SER A 246 5.40 4.63 -2.98
C SER A 246 4.30 5.39 -2.24
N GLY A 247 3.78 6.46 -2.85
CA GLY A 247 2.66 7.21 -2.28
C GLY A 247 1.39 6.38 -2.20
N MET A 248 1.17 5.48 -3.16
CA MET A 248 0.05 4.54 -3.16
C MET A 248 0.17 3.52 -2.03
N ALA A 249 1.34 2.87 -1.89
CA ALA A 249 1.57 1.90 -0.80
C ALA A 249 1.44 2.57 0.57
N GLN A 250 2.03 3.77 0.72
CA GLN A 250 1.95 4.55 1.95
C GLN A 250 0.52 4.99 2.27
N GLY A 251 -0.27 5.38 1.27
CA GLY A 251 -1.69 5.75 1.42
C GLY A 251 -2.53 4.56 1.88
N THR A 252 -2.36 3.42 1.22
CA THR A 252 -3.03 2.16 1.60
C THR A 252 -2.62 1.71 3.01
N ALA A 253 -1.37 1.97 3.42
CA ALA A 253 -0.88 1.65 4.76
C ALA A 253 -1.56 2.49 5.85
N ILE A 254 -1.57 3.82 5.71
CA ILE A 254 -2.20 4.70 6.71
C ILE A 254 -3.71 4.45 6.80
N GLN A 255 -4.35 4.10 5.68
CA GLN A 255 -5.74 3.66 5.65
C GLN A 255 -5.96 2.40 6.48
N ALA A 256 -5.19 1.35 6.20
CA ALA A 256 -5.32 0.06 6.88
C ALA A 256 -5.08 0.22 8.39
N LEU A 257 -4.03 0.93 8.78
CA LEU A 257 -3.68 1.15 10.18
C LEU A 257 -4.73 1.99 10.92
N ALA A 258 -5.26 3.05 10.30
CA ALA A 258 -6.32 3.85 10.90
C ALA A 258 -7.60 3.03 11.12
N ARG A 259 -8.01 2.24 10.14
CA ARG A 259 -9.17 1.33 10.21
C ARG A 259 -9.01 0.25 11.26
N THR A 260 -7.84 -0.39 11.31
CA THR A 260 -7.53 -1.41 12.32
C THR A 260 -7.45 -0.82 13.71
N SER A 261 -6.86 0.36 13.85
CA SER A 261 -6.83 1.10 15.11
C SER A 261 -8.23 1.45 15.58
N ASP A 262 -9.10 1.95 14.70
CA ASP A 262 -10.49 2.26 15.08
C ASP A 262 -11.26 0.99 15.49
N ARG A 263 -11.07 -0.14 14.79
CA ARG A 263 -11.69 -1.41 15.17
C ARG A 263 -11.26 -1.91 16.55
N PHE A 264 -9.95 -1.97 16.80
CA PHE A 264 -9.40 -2.55 18.03
C PHE A 264 -9.17 -1.52 19.14
N LYS A 265 -9.48 -0.25 18.89
CA LYS A 265 -9.20 0.89 19.77
C LYS A 265 -7.72 0.98 20.19
N ASP A 266 -6.83 0.53 19.32
CA ASP A 266 -5.38 0.53 19.55
C ASP A 266 -4.76 1.88 19.16
N ARG A 267 -4.48 2.72 20.17
CA ARG A 267 -3.88 4.05 19.97
C ARG A 267 -2.46 3.99 19.39
N SER A 268 -1.72 2.90 19.61
CA SER A 268 -0.36 2.77 19.08
C SER A 268 -0.38 2.68 17.55
N LEU A 269 -1.34 1.93 16.99
CA LEU A 269 -1.57 1.85 15.55
C LEU A 269 -2.04 3.18 14.97
N MET A 270 -2.90 3.93 15.68
CA MET A 270 -3.28 5.28 15.24
C MET A 270 -2.06 6.22 15.17
N ASN A 271 -1.21 6.18 16.20
CA ASN A 271 0.01 6.99 16.24
C ASN A 271 0.96 6.60 15.12
N LEU A 272 1.08 5.31 14.79
CA LEU A 272 1.87 4.83 13.66
C LEU A 272 1.30 5.33 12.33
N ALA A 273 -0.03 5.26 12.12
CA ALA A 273 -0.70 5.78 10.94
C ALA A 273 -0.41 7.29 10.75
N LYS A 274 -0.52 8.08 11.82
CA LYS A 274 -0.19 9.52 11.83
C LYS A 274 1.29 9.79 11.54
N ARG A 275 2.21 9.00 12.08
CA ARG A 275 3.64 9.08 11.72
C ARG A 275 3.88 8.82 10.23
N GLY A 276 3.04 8.01 9.59
CA GLY A 276 3.05 7.77 8.14
C GLY A 276 2.87 9.04 7.29
N LEU A 277 2.31 10.11 7.84
CA LEU A 277 2.15 11.40 7.16
C LEU A 277 3.48 12.09 6.83
N GLY A 278 4.60 11.68 7.44
CA GLY A 278 5.95 12.20 7.12
C GLY A 278 6.26 12.13 5.62
N ILE A 279 5.89 11.03 4.97
CA ILE A 279 6.09 10.80 3.53
C ILE A 279 5.30 11.80 2.67
N PHE A 280 4.06 12.10 3.06
CA PHE A 280 3.19 13.03 2.34
C PHE A 280 3.50 14.50 2.61
N ARG A 281 4.24 14.82 3.69
CA ARG A 281 4.70 16.18 3.99
C ARG A 281 5.97 16.56 3.23
N THR A 282 6.72 15.57 2.75
CA THR A 282 8.11 15.72 2.31
C THR A 282 8.23 15.53 0.81
N SER A 283 9.05 16.36 0.16
CA SER A 283 9.32 16.24 -1.27
C SER A 283 10.19 15.03 -1.61
N PRO A 284 10.15 14.55 -2.86
CA PRO A 284 11.13 13.61 -3.41
C PRO A 284 12.58 14.06 -3.19
N PRO A 285 13.55 13.13 -3.02
CA PRO A 285 13.34 11.68 -3.00
C PRO A 285 12.94 11.14 -1.62
N SER A 286 12.97 11.94 -0.56
CA SER A 286 12.70 11.47 0.81
C SER A 286 11.23 11.19 1.08
N GLY A 287 10.31 11.96 0.48
CA GLY A 287 8.87 11.69 0.50
C GLY A 287 8.29 11.63 -0.92
N VAL A 288 7.00 11.89 -1.04
CA VAL A 288 6.24 11.76 -2.32
C VAL A 288 5.51 13.04 -2.72
N ARG A 289 5.68 14.13 -1.98
CA ARG A 289 4.94 15.38 -2.22
C ARG A 289 5.56 16.20 -3.33
N LEU A 290 4.90 16.23 -4.49
CA LEU A 290 5.16 17.19 -5.55
C LEU A 290 4.20 18.37 -5.38
N LYS A 291 4.71 19.51 -4.89
CA LYS A 291 3.91 20.74 -4.81
C LYS A 291 3.73 21.31 -6.21
N LEU A 292 2.48 21.62 -6.56
CA LEU A 292 2.07 22.19 -7.83
C LEU A 292 1.27 23.48 -7.58
N THR A 293 0.84 24.13 -8.65
CA THR A 293 0.15 25.44 -8.58
C THR A 293 -1.14 25.39 -7.77
N HIS A 294 -1.93 24.31 -7.90
CA HIS A 294 -3.26 24.22 -7.27
C HIS A 294 -3.24 23.46 -5.95
N GLY A 295 -2.33 22.50 -5.80
CA GLY A 295 -2.18 21.75 -4.56
C GLY A 295 -0.92 20.88 -4.55
N SER A 296 -1.09 19.60 -4.23
CA SER A 296 0.02 18.65 -4.22
C SER A 296 -0.36 17.35 -4.90
N HIS A 297 0.47 16.91 -5.84
CA HIS A 297 0.41 15.56 -6.37
C HIS A 297 1.25 14.63 -5.46
N TYR A 298 0.72 13.46 -5.14
CA TYR A 298 1.44 12.44 -4.37
C TYR A 298 1.93 11.33 -5.27
N LEU A 299 3.24 11.30 -5.47
CA LEU A 299 3.89 10.45 -6.47
C LEU A 299 3.78 8.96 -6.14
N GLY A 300 3.60 8.17 -7.19
CA GLY A 300 3.64 6.73 -7.12
C GLY A 300 5.02 6.18 -6.72
N TYR A 301 6.10 6.85 -7.14
CA TYR A 301 7.47 6.50 -6.82
C TYR A 301 8.24 7.72 -6.34
N SER A 302 8.77 7.67 -5.11
CA SER A 302 9.57 8.77 -4.55
C SER A 302 10.83 9.10 -5.35
N TYR A 303 11.36 8.18 -6.15
CA TYR A 303 12.54 8.42 -6.99
C TYR A 303 12.22 9.02 -8.38
N ALA A 304 10.94 9.09 -8.76
CA ALA A 304 10.52 9.49 -10.12
C ALA A 304 9.60 10.72 -10.08
N PRO A 305 10.11 11.92 -9.73
CA PRO A 305 9.30 13.13 -9.63
C PRO A 305 8.64 13.57 -10.95
N GLY A 306 9.12 13.07 -12.09
CA GLY A 306 8.51 13.31 -13.40
C GLY A 306 7.31 12.40 -13.74
N GLN A 307 7.05 11.35 -12.94
CA GLN A 307 5.99 10.37 -13.20
C GLN A 307 4.75 10.66 -12.34
N ARG A 308 3.78 11.38 -12.94
CA ARG A 308 2.47 11.66 -12.31
C ARG A 308 1.47 10.58 -12.70
N ILE A 309 1.49 9.47 -11.97
CA ILE A 309 0.65 8.29 -12.24
C ILE A 309 -0.71 8.47 -11.55
N TYR A 310 -1.78 8.54 -12.34
CA TYR A 310 -3.10 8.94 -11.85
C TYR A 310 -3.70 7.93 -10.85
N ASN A 311 -3.71 6.63 -11.16
CA ASN A 311 -4.29 5.63 -10.25
C ASN A 311 -3.61 5.62 -8.87
N GLN A 312 -2.27 5.71 -8.84
CA GLN A 312 -1.49 5.74 -7.61
C GLN A 312 -1.81 6.99 -6.77
N PHE A 313 -1.93 8.14 -7.43
CA PHE A 313 -2.29 9.39 -6.78
C PHE A 313 -3.68 9.34 -6.13
N TYR A 314 -4.71 8.91 -6.87
CA TYR A 314 -6.08 8.87 -6.34
C TYR A 314 -6.25 7.85 -5.20
N GLN A 315 -5.55 6.72 -5.22
CA GLN A 315 -5.54 5.81 -4.07
C GLN A 315 -4.83 6.42 -2.85
N ALA A 316 -3.75 7.20 -3.05
CA ALA A 316 -3.11 7.93 -1.96
C ALA A 316 -4.07 8.96 -1.32
N LEU A 317 -4.87 9.66 -2.12
CA LEU A 317 -5.90 10.58 -1.60
C LEU A 317 -6.93 9.86 -0.74
N ARG A 318 -7.38 8.67 -1.16
CA ARG A 318 -8.33 7.87 -0.38
C ARG A 318 -7.75 7.47 0.98
N GLY A 319 -6.46 7.12 1.04
CA GLY A 319 -5.83 6.79 2.31
C GLY A 319 -5.66 7.99 3.25
N LEU A 320 -5.34 9.17 2.71
CA LEU A 320 -5.28 10.41 3.48
C LEU A 320 -6.65 10.84 4.00
N HIS A 321 -7.70 10.65 3.19
CA HIS A 321 -9.10 10.87 3.57
C HIS A 321 -9.49 10.02 4.78
N ASP A 322 -9.33 8.69 4.68
CA ASP A 322 -9.70 7.77 5.75
C ASP A 322 -8.97 8.09 7.06
N LEU A 323 -7.67 8.38 7.00
CA LEU A 323 -6.93 8.78 8.19
C LEU A 323 -7.44 10.11 8.75
N ALA A 324 -7.74 11.09 7.90
CA ALA A 324 -8.27 12.38 8.36
C ALA A 324 -9.59 12.21 9.10
N GLU A 325 -10.50 11.42 8.55
CA GLU A 325 -11.82 11.17 9.15
C GLU A 325 -11.74 10.36 10.44
N LEU A 326 -11.04 9.22 10.43
CA LEU A 326 -10.97 8.31 11.58
C LEU A 326 -10.19 8.89 12.76
N SER A 327 -9.29 9.86 12.51
CA SER A 327 -8.38 10.35 13.53
C SER A 327 -8.59 11.81 13.94
N GLY A 328 -9.39 12.57 13.19
CA GLY A 328 -9.54 14.02 13.35
C GLY A 328 -8.24 14.81 13.13
N ASP A 329 -7.20 14.20 12.55
CA ASP A 329 -5.88 14.81 12.43
C ASP A 329 -5.88 15.95 11.40
N LYS A 330 -5.56 17.16 11.86
CA LYS A 330 -5.54 18.37 11.01
C LYS A 330 -4.48 18.30 9.91
N THR A 331 -3.38 17.59 10.12
CA THR A 331 -2.34 17.41 9.09
C THR A 331 -2.81 16.46 8.01
N ALA A 332 -3.43 15.32 8.38
CA ALA A 332 -4.06 14.42 7.42
C ALA A 332 -5.11 15.15 6.58
N LYS A 333 -6.01 15.91 7.24
CA LYS A 333 -7.04 16.70 6.55
C LYS A 333 -6.44 17.74 5.59
N ARG A 334 -5.41 18.48 6.00
CA ARG A 334 -4.73 19.45 5.12
C ARG A 334 -4.12 18.77 3.90
N LEU A 335 -3.40 17.67 4.09
CA LEU A 335 -2.77 16.93 2.98
C LEU A 335 -3.83 16.38 2.02
N TRP A 336 -4.90 15.79 2.55
CA TRP A 336 -6.02 15.37 1.72
C TRP A 336 -6.64 16.53 0.94
N LEU A 337 -6.86 17.70 1.55
CA LEU A 337 -7.43 18.88 0.88
C LEU A 337 -6.49 19.45 -0.20
N GLU A 338 -5.19 19.54 0.06
CA GLU A 338 -4.19 19.93 -0.95
C GLU A 338 -4.17 18.94 -2.11
N GLY A 339 -4.20 17.65 -1.79
CA GLY A 339 -4.21 16.57 -2.76
C GLY A 339 -5.46 16.55 -3.62
N GLN A 340 -6.65 16.63 -3.03
CA GLN A 340 -7.89 16.65 -3.80
C GLN A 340 -8.04 17.92 -4.63
N THR A 341 -7.44 19.04 -4.21
CA THR A 341 -7.47 20.30 -4.99
C THR A 341 -6.69 20.14 -6.28
N GLU A 342 -5.48 19.57 -6.19
CA GLU A 342 -4.69 19.20 -7.37
C GLU A 342 -5.37 18.09 -8.18
N GLY A 343 -5.94 17.08 -7.52
CA GLY A 343 -6.68 15.99 -8.15
C GLY A 343 -7.82 16.48 -9.03
N ARG A 344 -8.63 17.45 -8.56
CA ARG A 344 -9.68 18.06 -9.39
C ARG A 344 -9.13 18.76 -10.62
N TYR A 345 -7.97 19.41 -10.49
CA TYR A 345 -7.31 20.07 -11.62
C TYR A 345 -6.72 19.06 -12.61
N GLU A 346 -6.12 17.98 -12.12
CA GLU A 346 -5.52 16.93 -12.95
C GLU A 346 -6.54 16.00 -13.61
N LEU A 347 -7.73 15.84 -13.03
CA LEU A 347 -8.75 14.86 -13.46
C LEU A 347 -9.15 14.98 -14.94
N PRO A 348 -9.40 16.16 -15.52
CA PRO A 348 -9.68 16.27 -16.96
C PRO A 348 -8.52 15.76 -17.83
N PHE A 349 -7.27 15.90 -17.38
CA PHE A 349 -6.08 15.45 -18.10
C PHE A 349 -5.84 13.94 -18.00
N SER A 350 -6.54 13.24 -17.11
CA SER A 350 -6.53 11.77 -17.11
C SER A 350 -7.48 11.17 -18.15
N ASN A 351 -8.27 11.98 -18.86
CA ASN A 351 -9.26 11.53 -19.83
C ASN A 351 -8.83 11.81 -21.27
N THR A 352 -8.80 10.78 -22.12
CA THR A 352 -8.50 10.92 -23.56
C THR A 352 -9.70 11.39 -24.37
N GLY A 353 -10.90 11.46 -23.76
CA GLY A 353 -12.18 11.67 -24.43
C GLY A 353 -12.96 10.37 -24.68
N SER A 354 -12.30 9.21 -24.62
CA SER A 354 -12.93 7.88 -24.75
C SER A 354 -12.28 6.80 -23.90
N TRP A 355 -11.23 7.14 -23.13
CA TRP A 355 -10.46 6.23 -22.30
C TRP A 355 -9.72 7.01 -21.20
N SER A 356 -8.98 6.31 -20.33
CA SER A 356 -8.09 6.97 -19.37
C SER A 356 -6.63 6.94 -19.79
N TYR A 357 -5.89 7.97 -19.42
CA TYR A 357 -4.44 7.97 -19.34
C TYR A 357 -3.98 7.32 -18.03
N TYR A 358 -2.87 6.59 -18.07
CA TYR A 358 -2.18 6.05 -16.88
C TYR A 358 -1.38 7.15 -16.17
N GLU A 359 -0.68 7.94 -16.98
CA GLU A 359 0.05 9.17 -16.65
C GLU A 359 -0.07 10.12 -17.87
N PRO A 360 0.28 11.42 -17.76
CA PRO A 360 0.16 12.36 -18.88
C PRO A 360 0.76 11.82 -20.20
N GLY A 361 -0.08 11.71 -21.22
CA GLY A 361 0.33 11.28 -22.57
C GLY A 361 0.46 9.76 -22.77
N SER A 362 0.21 8.92 -21.74
CA SER A 362 0.36 7.46 -21.82
C SER A 362 -0.98 6.75 -21.56
N PRO A 363 -1.69 6.22 -22.58
CA PRO A 363 -2.99 5.58 -22.39
C PRO A 363 -2.92 4.38 -21.44
N SER A 364 -3.93 4.23 -20.57
CA SER A 364 -3.99 3.07 -19.68
C SER A 364 -4.28 1.77 -20.45
N PRO A 365 -3.56 0.67 -20.16
CA PRO A 365 -4.08 -0.67 -20.44
C PRO A 365 -5.42 -0.92 -19.73
N LEU A 366 -6.18 -1.94 -20.16
CA LEU A 366 -7.53 -2.24 -19.65
C LEU A 366 -7.61 -2.27 -18.12
N ASN A 367 -6.75 -3.08 -17.52
CA ASN A 367 -6.70 -3.28 -16.08
C ASN A 367 -6.41 -1.99 -15.29
N TYR A 368 -5.59 -1.08 -15.83
CA TYR A 368 -5.30 0.22 -15.21
C TYR A 368 -6.41 1.26 -15.44
N HIS A 369 -7.16 1.14 -16.52
CA HIS A 369 -8.37 1.93 -16.73
C HIS A 369 -9.43 1.59 -15.68
N GLU A 370 -9.69 0.29 -15.49
CA GLU A 370 -10.60 -0.21 -14.46
C GLU A 370 -10.15 0.22 -13.06
N LEU A 371 -8.86 0.09 -12.78
CA LEU A 371 -8.29 0.49 -11.49
C LEU A 371 -8.48 1.99 -11.20
N LEU A 372 -8.18 2.86 -12.16
CA LEU A 372 -8.40 4.30 -11.99
C LEU A 372 -9.89 4.60 -11.80
N ARG A 373 -10.77 4.01 -12.62
CA ARG A 373 -12.23 4.14 -12.50
C ARG A 373 -12.69 3.79 -11.09
N ASP A 374 -12.19 2.70 -10.52
CA ASP A 374 -12.61 2.21 -9.21
C ASP A 374 -12.09 3.07 -8.06
N PHE A 375 -10.88 3.61 -8.15
CA PHE A 375 -10.39 4.60 -7.18
C PHE A 375 -11.19 5.90 -7.21
N LEU A 376 -11.54 6.39 -8.41
CA LEU A 376 -12.40 7.56 -8.56
C LEU A 376 -13.82 7.31 -8.04
N ARG A 377 -14.36 6.09 -8.23
CA ARG A 377 -15.63 5.68 -7.63
C ARG A 377 -15.55 5.71 -6.11
N GLY A 378 -14.51 5.10 -5.53
CA GLY A 378 -14.30 5.14 -4.08
C GLY A 378 -14.20 6.55 -3.51
N LEU A 379 -13.57 7.50 -4.22
CA LEU A 379 -13.54 8.91 -3.82
C LEU A 379 -14.91 9.58 -3.93
N CYS A 380 -15.64 9.33 -5.02
CA CYS A 380 -17.02 9.80 -5.17
C CYS A 380 -17.90 9.33 -4.00
N ASP A 381 -17.82 8.05 -3.65
CA ASP A 381 -18.63 7.44 -2.59
C ASP A 381 -18.34 8.09 -1.22
N VAL A 382 -17.07 8.15 -0.81
CA VAL A 382 -16.71 8.70 0.52
C VAL A 382 -17.01 10.19 0.62
N MET A 383 -16.72 10.96 -0.43
CA MET A 383 -16.99 12.40 -0.43
C MET A 383 -18.49 12.70 -0.49
N THR A 384 -19.30 11.86 -1.14
CA THR A 384 -20.76 11.97 -1.09
C THR A 384 -21.27 11.72 0.32
N ALA A 385 -20.76 10.69 0.99
CA ALA A 385 -21.11 10.41 2.38
C ALA A 385 -20.70 11.56 3.32
N ASP A 386 -19.53 12.18 3.12
CA ASP A 386 -19.09 13.34 3.92
C ASP A 386 -20.05 14.51 3.77
N ARG A 387 -20.46 14.80 2.53
CA ARG A 387 -21.43 15.86 2.22
C ARG A 387 -22.78 15.62 2.85
N GLN A 388 -23.24 14.36 2.88
CA GLN A 388 -24.47 13.99 3.56
C GLN A 388 -24.35 14.22 5.07
N ARG A 389 -23.25 13.77 5.70
CA ARG A 389 -23.00 13.98 7.14
C ARG A 389 -22.94 15.47 7.50
N GLU A 390 -22.22 16.29 6.72
CA GLU A 390 -22.13 17.73 6.94
C GLU A 390 -23.50 18.42 6.77
N THR A 391 -24.29 18.00 5.77
CA THR A 391 -25.65 18.52 5.57
C THR A 391 -26.57 18.19 6.75
N ILE A 392 -26.51 16.97 7.27
CA ILE A 392 -27.30 16.57 8.45
C ILE A 392 -26.88 17.40 9.67
N ALA A 393 -25.58 17.51 9.95
CA ALA A 393 -25.07 18.28 11.07
C ALA A 393 -25.43 19.78 10.99
N LEU A 394 -25.48 20.36 9.79
CA LEU A 394 -25.91 21.75 9.58
C LEU A 394 -27.41 21.94 9.82
N ARG A 395 -28.26 20.96 9.44
CA ARG A 395 -29.71 21.00 9.69
C ARG A 395 -30.05 20.95 11.18
N GLU A 396 -29.19 20.34 11.99
CA GLU A 396 -29.36 20.27 13.45
C GLU A 396 -29.01 21.59 14.15
N LYS A 397 -28.29 22.51 13.48
CA LYS A 397 -27.97 23.85 14.03
C LYS A 397 -29.19 24.78 13.94
N LYS A 398 -29.45 25.54 15.01
CA LYS A 398 -30.48 26.60 15.07
C LYS A 398 -29.84 27.98 15.15
N GLY A 399 -30.50 29.00 14.60
CA GLY A 399 -30.07 30.41 14.66
C GLY A 399 -29.39 30.91 13.37
N PRO A 400 -28.89 32.17 13.34
CA PRO A 400 -28.30 32.80 12.15
C PRO A 400 -27.07 32.06 11.57
N GLU A 401 -26.40 31.22 12.38
CA GLU A 401 -25.31 30.34 11.94
C GLU A 401 -25.78 29.04 11.26
N ALA A 402 -27.10 28.77 11.23
CA ALA A 402 -27.71 27.67 10.49
C ALA A 402 -27.73 27.90 8.97
N VAL A 403 -27.36 29.12 8.52
CA VAL A 403 -27.06 29.38 7.12
C VAL A 403 -25.85 28.53 6.75
N LEU A 404 -26.05 27.61 5.80
CA LEU A 404 -25.09 26.64 5.26
C LEU A 404 -23.67 27.25 5.19
N GLY A 405 -22.93 27.12 6.28
CA GLY A 405 -21.54 27.50 6.35
C GLY A 405 -20.82 26.75 5.24
N ASN A 406 -20.15 27.51 4.38
CA ASN A 406 -19.39 27.07 3.22
C ASN A 406 -18.83 25.65 3.44
N PHE A 407 -19.20 24.70 2.57
CA PHE A 407 -18.76 23.29 2.58
C PHE A 407 -17.25 23.13 2.31
N LYS A 408 -16.43 23.93 2.99
CA LYS A 408 -14.97 23.99 2.91
C LYS A 408 -14.33 22.75 3.50
N SER A 409 -15.03 22.07 4.42
CA SER A 409 -14.50 20.89 5.09
C SER A 409 -14.45 19.68 4.18
N TRP A 410 -15.48 19.49 3.35
CA TRP A 410 -15.63 18.37 2.45
C TRP A 410 -16.06 18.87 1.07
N PRO A 411 -15.12 18.95 0.10
CA PRO A 411 -15.38 19.46 -1.23
C PRO A 411 -16.42 18.64 -1.99
N ASP A 412 -16.98 19.25 -3.03
CA ASP A 412 -17.99 18.64 -3.90
C ASP A 412 -17.48 17.33 -4.56
N PRO A 413 -18.17 16.19 -4.42
CA PRO A 413 -17.76 14.93 -5.05
C PRO A 413 -17.96 14.91 -6.58
N GLY A 414 -18.75 15.84 -7.12
CA GLY A 414 -19.25 15.84 -8.50
C GLY A 414 -18.23 15.49 -9.59
N PRO A 415 -17.05 16.13 -9.66
CA PRO A 415 -16.05 15.82 -10.69
C PRO A 415 -15.61 14.36 -10.70
N TYR A 416 -15.39 13.76 -9.53
CA TYR A 416 -14.99 12.36 -9.41
C TYR A 416 -16.14 11.42 -9.82
N CYS A 417 -17.36 11.73 -9.40
CA CYS A 417 -18.57 10.97 -9.77
C CYS A 417 -18.83 11.01 -11.29
N VAL A 418 -18.69 12.17 -11.92
CA VAL A 418 -18.85 12.34 -13.36
C VAL A 418 -17.76 11.56 -14.11
N MET A 419 -16.50 11.66 -13.68
CA MET A 419 -15.40 10.98 -14.36
C MET A 419 -15.48 9.45 -14.24
N THR A 420 -15.82 8.91 -13.06
CA THR A 420 -15.99 7.46 -12.91
C THR A 420 -17.15 6.92 -13.74
N LYS A 421 -18.28 7.66 -13.82
CA LYS A 421 -19.39 7.28 -14.70
C LYS A 421 -18.92 7.25 -16.15
N ARG A 422 -18.21 8.28 -16.59
CA ARG A 422 -17.68 8.38 -17.95
C ARG A 422 -16.75 7.21 -18.29
N TYR A 423 -15.81 6.86 -17.42
CA TYR A 423 -14.94 5.68 -17.61
C TYR A 423 -15.73 4.36 -17.60
N THR A 424 -16.75 4.25 -16.75
CA THR A 424 -17.65 3.10 -16.75
C THR A 424 -18.36 2.97 -18.10
N ASP A 425 -18.97 4.04 -18.60
CA ASP A 425 -19.67 4.06 -19.88
C ASP A 425 -18.72 3.68 -21.05
N TYR A 426 -17.49 4.19 -21.04
CA TYR A 426 -16.48 3.86 -22.06
C TYR A 426 -16.07 2.39 -22.04
N LEU A 427 -15.87 1.83 -20.85
CA LEU A 427 -15.52 0.42 -20.72
C LEU A 427 -16.62 -0.47 -21.31
N TYR A 428 -17.87 -0.25 -20.91
CA TYR A 428 -19.00 -1.07 -21.37
C TYR A 428 -19.27 -0.90 -22.86
N LYS A 429 -19.19 0.34 -23.37
CA LYS A 429 -19.25 0.60 -24.83
C LYS A 429 -18.16 -0.18 -25.58
N ARG A 430 -16.93 -0.21 -25.06
CA ARG A 430 -15.80 -0.93 -25.68
C ARG A 430 -15.97 -2.45 -25.62
N LEU A 431 -16.55 -2.97 -24.54
CA LEU A 431 -16.83 -4.41 -24.37
C LEU A 431 -18.07 -4.87 -25.14
N GLY A 432 -18.82 -3.96 -25.80
CA GLY A 432 -20.08 -4.31 -26.47
C GLY A 432 -21.16 -4.78 -25.52
N THR A 433 -21.10 -4.37 -24.25
CA THR A 433 -22.02 -4.80 -23.18
C THR A 433 -22.63 -3.59 -22.47
N SER A 434 -23.67 -3.80 -21.68
CA SER A 434 -24.28 -2.76 -20.85
C SER A 434 -23.69 -2.77 -19.45
N ALA A 435 -23.54 -1.59 -18.85
CA ALA A 435 -23.17 -1.49 -17.44
C ALA A 435 -24.24 -2.15 -16.56
N PRO A 436 -23.87 -2.94 -15.54
CA PRO A 436 -24.83 -3.43 -14.57
C PRO A 436 -25.48 -2.24 -13.88
N VAL A 437 -26.78 -2.37 -13.59
CA VAL A 437 -27.52 -1.35 -12.84
C VAL A 437 -26.81 -1.14 -11.51
N ALA A 438 -26.42 0.09 -11.22
CA ALA A 438 -25.76 0.43 -9.97
C ALA A 438 -26.74 0.12 -8.82
N VAL A 439 -26.43 -0.89 -8.02
CA VAL A 439 -27.16 -1.18 -6.78
C VAL A 439 -26.79 -0.05 -5.81
N PRO A 440 -27.76 0.70 -5.27
CA PRO A 440 -27.49 1.63 -4.18
C PRO A 440 -26.85 0.86 -3.03
N ARG A 441 -25.67 1.29 -2.57
CA ARG A 441 -25.03 0.73 -1.38
C ARG A 441 -25.45 1.48 -0.14
#